data_AF-A0A7U9SL66-F1
#
_entry.id   AF-A0A7U9SL66-F1
#
_cell.length_a   1.000
_cell.length_b   1.000
_cell.length_c   1.000
_cell.angle_alpha   90.00
_cell.angle_beta   90.00
_cell.angle_gamma   90.00
#
_symmetry.space_group_name_H-M   'P 1'
#
loop_
_entity.id
_entity.type
_entity.pdbx_description
1 polymer ?
#
loop_
_entity_poly.entity_id
_entity_poly.type
_entity_poly.pdbx_seq_one_letter_code
_entity_poly.pdbx_strand_id
1 'polypeptide(L)'
;MLFTDDVKIDLTLLPLELIDEYFTWDKLVKLLLDKDNRIVKPPIPTDIDYHLQKPTQRMFDDCCNEFWNTTTYVVKGLCRKEILFAIDHMNDIVRKELLRMISWLIGIKQGFHFSLGKNYKFMKQYVPEELWERLMSTYNMDSYPHMWESFEQCMALFREVSSEVACQLDYQYPLYDEKISNYVIRQKKKYGIEDDNK
;
A
#
# COMPACT_ATOMS: atom_id res chain seq x y z
N MET A 1 4.68 -6.04 26.52
CA MET A 1 4.06 -6.09 27.85
C MET A 1 2.84 -5.20 27.84
N LEU A 2 1.67 -5.72 28.21
CA LEU A 2 0.44 -4.95 28.42
C LEU A 2 0.27 -4.75 29.94
N PHE A 3 0.16 -3.51 30.38
CA PHE A 3 0.01 -3.13 31.78
C PHE A 3 -1.48 -3.05 32.16
N THR A 4 -1.75 -2.99 33.46
CA THR A 4 -3.12 -2.98 34.00
C THR A 4 -3.88 -1.67 33.76
N ASP A 5 -3.17 -0.62 33.33
CA ASP A 5 -3.71 0.67 32.90
C ASP A 5 -3.85 0.76 31.37
N ASP A 6 -3.87 -0.40 30.69
CA ASP A 6 -3.99 -0.55 29.24
C ASP A 6 -2.83 0.01 28.41
N VAL A 7 -1.75 0.48 29.05
CA VAL A 7 -0.51 0.87 28.36
C VAL A 7 0.19 -0.38 27.83
N LYS A 8 0.63 -0.37 26.57
CA LYS A 8 1.41 -1.45 25.97
C LYS A 8 2.82 -0.96 25.61
N ILE A 9 3.83 -1.64 26.13
CA ILE A 9 5.25 -1.36 25.84
C ILE A 9 5.87 -2.58 25.17
N ASP A 10 6.58 -2.36 24.07
CA ASP A 10 7.54 -3.33 23.54
C ASP A 10 8.92 -3.02 24.12
N LEU A 11 9.55 -4.02 24.74
CA LEU A 11 10.89 -3.90 25.30
C LEU A 11 11.80 -4.88 24.58
N THR A 12 12.92 -4.38 24.08
CA THR A 12 13.98 -5.19 23.47
C THR A 12 15.23 -5.08 24.33
N LEU A 13 15.83 -6.22 24.66
CA LEU A 13 17.14 -6.28 25.31
C LEU A 13 18.19 -6.58 24.25
N LEU A 14 19.20 -5.74 24.14
CA LEU A 14 20.27 -5.85 23.16
C LEU A 14 21.63 -5.97 23.87
N PRO A 15 22.52 -6.86 23.42
CA PRO A 15 23.93 -6.84 23.82
C PRO A 15 24.58 -5.49 23.51
N LEU A 16 25.53 -5.07 24.34
CA LEU A 16 26.18 -3.76 24.21
C LEU A 16 27.00 -3.65 22.91
N GLU A 17 27.44 -4.78 22.37
CA GLU A 17 28.20 -4.87 21.13
C GLU A 17 27.37 -4.44 19.90
N LEU A 18 26.04 -4.44 20.01
CA LEU A 18 25.13 -4.06 18.93
C LEU A 18 24.68 -2.59 18.98
N ILE A 19 25.20 -1.78 19.91
CA ILE A 19 24.76 -0.38 20.09
C ILE A 19 24.90 0.43 18.80
N ASP A 20 26.07 0.34 18.15
CA ASP A 20 26.35 1.12 16.94
C ASP A 20 25.44 0.69 15.78
N GLU A 21 25.23 -0.61 15.62
CA GLU A 21 24.33 -1.17 14.61
C GLU A 21 22.87 -0.72 14.88
N TYR A 22 22.42 -0.80 16.12
CA TYR A 22 21.07 -0.41 16.50
C TYR A 22 20.76 1.06 16.20
N PHE A 23 21.69 1.98 16.47
CA PHE A 23 21.52 3.40 16.14
C PHE A 23 21.51 3.68 14.63
N THR A 24 22.07 2.79 13.81
CA THR A 24 21.97 2.92 12.34
C THR A 24 20.64 2.40 11.80
N TRP A 25 20.02 1.43 12.48
CA TRP A 25 18.78 0.78 12.03
C TRP A 25 17.53 1.60 12.29
N ASP A 26 17.42 2.22 13.46
CA ASP A 26 16.27 3.01 13.84
C ASP A 26 16.68 4.44 14.21
N LYS A 27 16.33 5.38 13.34
CA LYS A 27 16.63 6.79 13.54
C LYS A 27 15.66 7.48 14.49
N LEU A 28 14.58 6.83 14.96
CA LEU A 28 13.66 7.40 15.94
C LEU A 28 14.12 7.21 17.40
N VAL A 29 15.31 6.64 17.61
CA VAL A 29 15.83 6.32 18.94
C VAL A 29 16.21 7.59 19.71
N LYS A 30 15.66 7.71 20.91
CA LYS A 30 16.01 8.73 21.89
C LYS A 30 16.79 8.10 23.05
N LEU A 31 18.05 8.51 23.24
CA LEU A 31 18.84 8.08 24.39
C LEU A 31 18.27 8.68 25.69
N LEU A 32 17.89 7.82 26.63
CA LEU A 32 17.35 8.24 27.93
C LEU A 32 18.42 8.23 29.04
N LEU A 33 19.34 7.27 29.00
CA LEU A 33 20.39 7.08 30.00
C LEU A 33 21.60 6.35 29.41
N ASP A 34 22.80 6.86 29.68
CA ASP A 34 24.07 6.16 29.49
C ASP A 34 24.83 6.17 30.82
N LYS A 35 25.02 5.00 31.43
CA LYS A 35 25.62 4.88 32.77
C LYS A 35 27.14 4.92 32.75
N ASP A 36 27.75 4.57 31.61
CA ASP A 36 29.19 4.32 31.51
C ASP A 36 29.86 5.26 30.49
N ASN A 37 29.13 6.27 29.99
CA ASN A 37 29.59 7.22 28.98
C ASN A 37 30.14 6.53 27.71
N ARG A 38 29.47 5.47 27.24
CA ARG A 38 29.84 4.76 26.00
C ARG A 38 29.49 5.56 24.75
N ILE A 39 28.48 6.42 24.82
CA ILE A 39 27.93 7.11 23.65
C ILE A 39 28.51 8.52 23.56
N VAL A 40 29.48 8.69 22.67
CA VAL A 40 30.15 9.99 22.45
C VAL A 40 29.24 10.97 21.71
N LYS A 41 28.44 10.47 20.76
CA LYS A 41 27.50 11.27 19.97
C LYS A 41 26.11 10.64 20.06
N PRO A 42 25.21 11.20 20.89
CA PRO A 42 23.84 10.70 20.99
C PRO A 42 23.13 10.76 19.64
N PRO A 43 22.30 9.76 19.30
CA PRO A 43 21.47 9.83 18.10
C PRO A 43 20.47 10.99 18.23
N ILE A 44 20.21 11.65 17.10
CA ILE A 44 19.15 12.66 16.99
C ILE A 44 17.93 11.97 16.38
N PRO A 45 16.81 11.86 17.12
CA PRO A 45 15.60 11.24 16.59
C PRO A 45 15.12 11.93 15.30
N THR A 46 14.94 11.17 14.23
CA THR A 46 14.39 11.65 12.95
C THR A 46 13.56 10.57 12.27
N ASP A 47 12.48 10.98 11.61
CA ASP A 47 11.56 10.12 10.86
C ASP A 47 11.87 10.09 9.35
N ILE A 48 13.00 10.66 8.93
CA ILE A 48 13.37 10.88 7.53
C ILE A 48 13.34 9.60 6.68
N ASP A 49 13.67 8.44 7.27
CA ASP A 49 13.66 7.15 6.57
C ASP A 49 12.25 6.68 6.22
N TYR A 50 11.22 7.24 6.84
CA TYR A 50 9.81 6.94 6.59
C TYR A 50 9.15 7.98 5.67
N HIS A 51 9.88 9.02 5.26
CA HIS A 51 9.34 10.04 4.36
C HIS A 51 9.04 9.44 3.00
N LEU A 52 7.93 9.90 2.41
CA LEU A 52 7.58 9.54 1.05
C LEU A 52 8.75 9.84 0.12
N GLN A 53 8.99 8.98 -0.87
CA GLN A 53 10.03 9.18 -1.87
C GLN A 53 9.38 9.43 -3.23
N LYS A 54 9.89 10.42 -3.96
CA LYS A 54 9.43 10.69 -5.33
C LYS A 54 9.75 9.47 -6.21
N PRO A 55 8.76 8.88 -6.91
CA PRO A 55 9.02 7.73 -7.75
C PRO A 55 9.87 8.11 -8.95
N THR A 56 10.83 7.24 -9.29
CA THR A 56 11.44 7.26 -10.62
C THR A 56 10.46 6.69 -11.65
N GLN A 57 10.68 6.95 -12.94
CA GLN A 57 9.87 6.37 -14.01
C GLN A 57 9.84 4.83 -13.94
N ARG A 58 10.97 4.20 -13.59
CA ARG A 58 11.04 2.74 -13.42
C ARG A 58 10.19 2.26 -12.25
N MET A 59 10.26 2.92 -11.09
CA MET A 59 9.43 2.56 -9.93
C MET A 59 7.95 2.70 -10.23
N PHE A 60 7.57 3.74 -10.98
CA PHE A 60 6.21 3.94 -11.44
C PHE A 60 5.74 2.79 -12.33
N ASP A 61 6.52 2.42 -13.36
CA ASP A 61 6.18 1.30 -14.24
C ASP A 61 6.14 -0.04 -13.48
N ASP A 62 7.10 -0.29 -12.57
CA ASP A 62 7.10 -1.48 -11.72
C ASP A 62 5.81 -1.59 -10.88
N CYS A 63 5.30 -0.45 -10.36
CA CYS A 63 4.03 -0.39 -9.62
C CYS A 63 2.83 -0.70 -10.49
N CYS A 64 2.75 -0.11 -11.68
CA CYS A 64 1.69 -0.44 -12.62
C CYS A 64 1.76 -1.90 -13.05
N ASN A 65 2.95 -2.43 -13.30
CA ASN A 65 3.15 -3.80 -13.77
C ASN A 65 2.72 -4.81 -12.69
N GLU A 66 3.11 -4.57 -11.44
CA GLU A 66 2.72 -5.41 -10.30
C GLU A 66 1.20 -5.37 -10.07
N PHE A 67 0.60 -4.17 -10.12
CA PHE A 67 -0.84 -4.01 -10.00
C PHE A 67 -1.57 -4.82 -11.09
N TRP A 68 -1.29 -4.51 -12.36
CA TRP A 68 -2.04 -5.04 -13.49
C TRP A 68 -1.81 -6.55 -13.66
N ASN A 69 -0.59 -7.07 -13.55
CA ASN A 69 -0.39 -8.52 -13.66
C ASN A 69 -1.09 -9.28 -12.54
N THR A 70 -1.06 -8.75 -11.31
CA THR A 70 -1.64 -9.45 -10.17
C THR A 70 -3.17 -9.45 -10.19
N THR A 71 -3.80 -8.49 -10.87
CA THR A 71 -5.25 -8.55 -11.14
C THR A 71 -5.68 -9.86 -11.81
N THR A 72 -4.81 -10.49 -12.61
CA THR A 72 -5.13 -11.76 -13.27
C THR A 72 -5.26 -12.92 -12.28
N TYR A 73 -4.57 -12.88 -11.14
CA TYR A 73 -4.75 -13.87 -10.07
C TYR A 73 -6.06 -13.67 -9.34
N VAL A 74 -6.44 -12.42 -9.06
CA VAL A 74 -7.76 -12.09 -8.48
C VAL A 74 -8.88 -12.63 -9.39
N VAL A 75 -8.79 -12.37 -10.69
CA VAL A 75 -9.75 -12.88 -11.69
C VAL A 75 -9.78 -14.40 -11.74
N LYS A 76 -8.61 -15.06 -11.75
CA LYS A 76 -8.55 -16.53 -11.72
C LYS A 76 -9.23 -17.09 -10.47
N GLY A 77 -8.98 -16.53 -9.29
CA GLY A 77 -9.62 -16.94 -8.05
C GLY A 77 -11.13 -16.79 -8.11
N LEU A 78 -11.61 -15.63 -8.59
CA LEU A 78 -13.05 -15.38 -8.76
C LEU A 78 -13.70 -16.35 -9.75
N CYS A 79 -13.09 -16.60 -10.90
CA CYS A 79 -13.62 -17.53 -11.90
C CYS A 79 -13.57 -19.00 -11.45
N ARG A 80 -12.66 -19.37 -10.54
CA ARG A 80 -12.51 -20.74 -10.02
C ARG A 80 -13.27 -21.00 -8.73
N LYS A 81 -14.02 -20.00 -8.24
CA LYS A 81 -14.69 -20.06 -6.94
C LYS A 81 -13.71 -20.29 -5.77
N GLU A 82 -12.56 -19.62 -5.83
CA GLU A 82 -11.50 -19.58 -4.80
C GLU A 82 -11.47 -18.18 -4.15
N ILE A 83 -12.52 -17.79 -3.43
CA ILE A 83 -12.67 -16.40 -2.93
C ILE A 83 -11.53 -15.95 -2.01
N LEU A 84 -11.04 -16.81 -1.11
CA LEU A 84 -9.94 -16.46 -0.20
C LEU A 84 -8.64 -16.19 -0.97
N PHE A 85 -8.35 -16.99 -2.01
CA PHE A 85 -7.21 -16.76 -2.89
C PHE A 85 -7.32 -15.39 -3.59
N ALA A 86 -8.52 -15.03 -4.07
CA ALA A 86 -8.75 -13.73 -4.69
C ALA A 86 -8.61 -12.56 -3.69
N ILE A 87 -9.15 -12.71 -2.48
CA ILE A 87 -9.07 -11.72 -1.39
C ILE A 87 -7.61 -11.49 -0.99
N ASP A 88 -6.82 -12.55 -0.84
CA ASP A 88 -5.41 -12.43 -0.46
C ASP A 88 -4.63 -11.64 -1.52
N HIS A 89 -4.76 -11.98 -2.81
CA HIS A 89 -4.08 -11.23 -3.88
C HIS A 89 -4.56 -9.77 -3.97
N MET A 90 -5.85 -9.53 -3.71
CA MET A 90 -6.42 -8.18 -3.68
C MET A 90 -5.85 -7.37 -2.52
N ASN A 91 -5.78 -7.93 -1.31
CA ASN A 91 -5.30 -7.26 -0.11
C ASN A 91 -3.80 -7.07 -0.10
N ASP A 92 -3.06 -8.11 -0.49
CA ASP A 92 -1.62 -8.16 -0.29
C ASP A 92 -0.81 -7.54 -1.42
N ILE A 93 -1.40 -7.38 -2.61
CA ILE A 93 -0.69 -6.86 -3.77
C ILE A 93 -1.50 -5.74 -4.42
N VAL A 94 -2.67 -6.05 -5.01
CA VAL A 94 -3.41 -5.08 -5.84
C VAL A 94 -3.72 -3.80 -5.08
N ARG A 95 -4.29 -3.90 -3.86
CA ARG A 95 -4.60 -2.71 -3.06
C ARG A 95 -3.35 -2.05 -2.48
N LYS A 96 -2.29 -2.81 -2.17
CA LYS A 96 -1.02 -2.21 -1.72
C LYS A 96 -0.42 -1.31 -2.80
N GLU A 97 -0.50 -1.74 -4.06
CA GLU A 97 -0.04 -0.95 -5.21
C GLU A 97 -0.92 0.28 -5.46
N LEU A 98 -2.24 0.16 -5.30
CA LEU A 98 -3.13 1.32 -5.31
C LEU A 98 -2.77 2.35 -4.21
N LEU A 99 -2.58 1.89 -2.98
CA LEU A 99 -2.20 2.77 -1.86
C LEU A 99 -0.83 3.43 -2.12
N ARG A 100 0.12 2.69 -2.70
CA ARG A 100 1.41 3.23 -3.13
C ARG A 100 1.24 4.33 -4.19
N MET A 101 0.43 4.09 -5.21
CA MET A 101 0.16 5.09 -6.26
C MET A 101 -0.52 6.35 -5.69
N ILE A 102 -1.50 6.20 -4.80
CA ILE A 102 -2.14 7.33 -4.09
C ILE A 102 -1.10 8.08 -3.23
N SER A 103 -0.18 7.36 -2.57
CA SER A 103 0.88 7.99 -1.77
C SER A 103 1.79 8.88 -2.61
N TRP A 104 2.11 8.48 -3.85
CA TRP A 104 2.87 9.31 -4.77
C TRP A 104 2.08 10.52 -5.23
N LEU A 105 0.77 10.37 -5.51
CA LEU A 105 -0.08 11.52 -5.84
C LEU A 105 -0.13 12.55 -4.70
N ILE A 106 -0.21 12.09 -3.44
CA ILE A 106 -0.11 12.96 -2.26
C ILE A 106 1.26 13.65 -2.22
N GLY A 107 2.35 12.90 -2.40
CA GLY A 107 3.70 13.43 -2.36
C GLY A 107 3.98 14.46 -3.47
N ILE A 108 3.39 14.28 -4.66
CA ILE A 108 3.45 15.27 -5.75
C ILE A 108 2.77 16.59 -5.33
N LYS A 109 1.62 16.52 -4.67
CA LYS A 109 0.82 17.69 -4.29
C LYS A 109 1.35 18.43 -3.06
N GLN A 110 1.87 17.70 -2.08
CA GLN A 110 2.23 18.25 -0.76
C GLN A 110 3.73 18.20 -0.45
N GLY A 111 4.51 17.54 -1.30
CA GLY A 111 5.94 17.29 -1.10
C GLY A 111 6.24 15.93 -0.44
N PHE A 112 7.52 15.60 -0.43
CA PHE A 112 8.05 14.28 -0.05
C PHE A 112 8.80 14.31 1.31
N HIS A 113 8.43 15.24 2.19
CA HIS A 113 9.16 15.54 3.44
C HIS A 113 8.44 15.03 4.70
N PHE A 114 7.51 14.09 4.54
CA PHE A 114 6.73 13.52 5.64
C PHE A 114 6.33 12.07 5.34
N SER A 115 5.90 11.35 6.37
CA SER A 115 5.41 9.97 6.26
C SER A 115 3.88 9.88 6.33
N LEU A 116 3.28 8.94 5.60
CA LEU A 116 1.87 8.56 5.77
C LEU A 116 1.65 7.54 6.91
N GLY A 117 2.73 7.23 7.65
CA GLY A 117 2.74 6.26 8.72
C GLY A 117 2.69 4.82 8.21
N LYS A 118 2.99 3.88 9.12
CA LYS A 118 2.92 2.44 8.85
C LYS A 118 1.53 2.08 8.31
N ASN A 119 1.51 1.32 7.22
CA ASN A 119 0.29 0.89 6.51
C ASN A 119 -0.63 2.07 6.12
N TYR A 120 -0.05 3.23 5.78
CA TYR A 120 -0.80 4.41 5.32
C TYR A 120 -1.85 4.93 6.31
N LYS A 121 -1.67 4.69 7.61
CA LYS A 121 -2.63 5.05 8.67
C LYS A 121 -3.03 6.54 8.70
N PHE A 122 -2.23 7.43 8.13
CA PHE A 122 -2.52 8.86 8.06
C PHE A 122 -3.06 9.33 6.70
N MET A 123 -3.17 8.44 5.70
CA MET A 123 -3.57 8.80 4.32
C MET A 123 -4.90 9.57 4.24
N LYS A 124 -5.89 9.22 5.06
CA LYS A 124 -7.20 9.90 5.11
C LYS A 124 -7.08 11.42 5.30
N GLN A 125 -6.04 11.89 5.99
CA GLN A 125 -5.84 13.31 6.27
C GLN A 125 -5.36 14.10 5.05
N TYR A 126 -4.88 13.40 4.01
CA TYR A 126 -4.17 14.00 2.88
C TYR A 126 -4.91 13.85 1.54
N VAL A 127 -5.93 12.98 1.47
CA VAL A 127 -6.74 12.76 0.27
C VAL A 127 -8.07 13.52 0.35
N PRO A 128 -8.63 13.96 -0.79
CA PRO A 128 -10.01 14.44 -0.84
C PRO A 128 -11.00 13.37 -0.33
N GLU A 129 -12.10 13.81 0.28
CA GLU A 129 -13.12 12.92 0.83
C GLU A 129 -13.69 11.94 -0.21
N GLU A 130 -13.98 12.43 -1.42
CA GLU A 130 -14.43 11.59 -2.55
C GLU A 130 -13.42 10.47 -2.89
N LEU A 131 -12.12 10.79 -2.90
CA LEU A 131 -11.07 9.81 -3.16
C LEU A 131 -11.00 8.76 -2.03
N TRP A 132 -11.19 9.18 -0.78
CA TRP A 132 -11.24 8.28 0.36
C TRP A 132 -12.44 7.34 0.30
N GLU A 133 -13.63 7.85 -0.02
CA GLU A 133 -14.85 7.05 -0.14
C GLU A 133 -14.70 5.97 -1.23
N ARG A 134 -14.17 6.35 -2.39
CA ARG A 134 -13.88 5.40 -3.49
C ARG A 134 -12.81 4.39 -3.12
N LEU A 135 -11.82 4.76 -2.33
CA LEU A 135 -10.84 3.81 -1.79
C LEU A 135 -11.52 2.83 -0.82
N MET A 136 -12.38 3.31 0.07
CA MET A 136 -13.11 2.48 1.03
C MET A 136 -14.10 1.53 0.35
N SER A 137 -14.72 1.93 -0.77
CA SER A 137 -15.60 1.04 -1.52
C SER A 137 -14.88 -0.16 -2.13
N THR A 138 -13.54 -0.18 -2.18
CA THR A 138 -12.76 -1.34 -2.63
C THR A 138 -12.59 -2.43 -1.57
N TYR A 139 -13.12 -2.27 -0.34
CA TYR A 139 -12.94 -3.20 0.77
C TYR A 139 -14.10 -4.20 0.96
N ASN A 140 -15.19 -4.08 0.21
CA ASN A 140 -16.33 -4.98 0.34
C ASN A 140 -16.07 -6.32 -0.37
N MET A 141 -15.78 -7.38 0.39
CA MET A 141 -15.31 -8.67 -0.16
C MET A 141 -15.94 -9.88 0.56
N ASP A 142 -17.13 -9.71 1.13
CA ASP A 142 -17.84 -10.76 1.89
C ASP A 142 -18.53 -11.81 0.99
N SER A 143 -18.59 -11.57 -0.32
CA SER A 143 -19.27 -12.40 -1.32
C SER A 143 -18.63 -12.23 -2.71
N TYR A 144 -18.92 -13.15 -3.64
CA TYR A 144 -18.42 -13.03 -5.02
C TYR A 144 -18.89 -11.77 -5.74
N PRO A 145 -20.18 -11.37 -5.69
CA PRO A 145 -20.63 -10.13 -6.32
C PRO A 145 -19.93 -8.89 -5.78
N HIS A 146 -19.87 -8.76 -4.44
CA HIS A 146 -19.18 -7.63 -3.81
C HIS A 146 -17.68 -7.62 -4.12
N MET A 147 -17.03 -8.79 -4.15
CA MET A 147 -15.62 -8.89 -4.52
C MET A 147 -15.36 -8.44 -5.97
N TRP A 148 -16.24 -8.81 -6.92
CA TRP A 148 -16.14 -8.33 -8.30
C TRP A 148 -16.30 -6.81 -8.39
N GLU A 149 -17.28 -6.24 -7.68
CA GLU A 149 -17.51 -4.79 -7.64
C GLU A 149 -16.32 -4.05 -7.04
N SER A 150 -15.84 -4.46 -5.86
CA SER A 150 -14.65 -3.90 -5.21
C SER A 150 -13.41 -3.95 -6.09
N PHE A 151 -13.23 -5.06 -6.80
CA PHE A 151 -12.12 -5.24 -7.72
C PHE A 151 -12.20 -4.29 -8.93
N GLU A 152 -13.38 -4.13 -9.53
CA GLU A 152 -13.58 -3.18 -10.64
C GLU A 152 -13.39 -1.73 -10.20
N GLN A 153 -13.89 -1.36 -9.03
CA GLN A 153 -13.66 -0.03 -8.45
C GLN A 153 -12.17 0.22 -8.20
N CYS A 154 -11.44 -0.78 -7.70
CA CYS A 154 -10.00 -0.68 -7.50
C CYS A 154 -9.24 -0.47 -8.82
N MET A 155 -9.57 -1.20 -9.88
CA MET A 155 -8.97 -1.00 -11.20
C MET A 155 -9.27 0.38 -11.79
N ALA A 156 -10.52 0.83 -11.69
CA ALA A 156 -10.93 2.15 -12.18
C ALA A 156 -10.17 3.26 -11.44
N LEU A 157 -10.10 3.14 -10.11
CA LEU A 157 -9.41 4.11 -9.29
C LEU A 157 -7.89 4.09 -9.54
N PHE A 158 -7.28 2.92 -9.68
CA PHE A 158 -5.87 2.81 -10.01
C PHE A 158 -5.55 3.48 -11.34
N ARG A 159 -6.34 3.24 -12.38
CA ARG A 159 -6.16 3.86 -13.70
C ARG A 159 -6.17 5.38 -13.61
N GLU A 160 -7.14 5.95 -12.90
CA GLU A 160 -7.25 7.40 -12.72
C GLU A 160 -6.02 7.97 -12.00
N VAL A 161 -5.69 7.43 -10.82
CA VAL A 161 -4.58 7.95 -10.00
C VAL A 161 -3.23 7.78 -10.73
N SER A 162 -3.01 6.62 -11.35
CA SER A 162 -1.77 6.37 -12.10
C SER A 162 -1.64 7.22 -13.36
N SER A 163 -2.74 7.54 -14.04
CA SER A 163 -2.75 8.48 -15.18
C SER A 163 -2.40 9.90 -14.73
N GLU A 164 -2.96 10.35 -13.60
CA GLU A 164 -2.63 11.66 -13.03
C GLU A 164 -1.16 11.74 -12.61
N VAL A 165 -0.64 10.70 -11.92
CA VAL A 165 0.77 10.64 -11.55
C VAL A 165 1.68 10.66 -12.78
N ALA A 166 1.33 9.90 -13.82
CA ALA A 166 2.09 9.88 -15.08
C ALA A 166 2.12 11.28 -15.73
N CYS A 167 0.97 11.96 -15.78
CA CYS A 167 0.85 13.32 -16.31
C CYS A 167 1.71 14.33 -15.52
N GLN A 168 1.59 14.33 -14.19
CA GLN A 168 2.29 15.28 -13.30
C GLN A 168 3.81 15.09 -13.30
N LEU A 169 4.29 13.89 -13.60
CA LEU A 169 5.72 13.55 -13.61
C LEU A 169 6.33 13.40 -15.01
N ASP A 170 5.54 13.61 -16.07
CA ASP A 170 5.91 13.39 -17.47
C ASP A 170 6.42 11.96 -17.73
N TYR A 171 5.74 10.97 -17.15
CA TYR A 171 6.00 9.55 -17.36
C TYR A 171 5.03 8.95 -18.39
N GLN A 172 5.49 7.89 -19.06
CA GLN A 172 4.66 7.16 -20.01
C GLN A 172 3.68 6.24 -19.27
N TYR A 173 2.38 6.35 -19.59
CA TYR A 173 1.38 5.43 -19.08
C TYR A 173 1.52 4.06 -19.75
N PRO A 174 1.45 2.95 -19.00
CA PRO A 174 1.70 1.62 -19.56
C PRO A 174 0.57 1.13 -20.47
N LEU A 175 0.95 0.51 -21.58
CA LEU A 175 0.02 -0.03 -22.59
C LEU A 175 -0.65 -1.35 -22.16
N TYR A 176 -0.11 -2.04 -21.14
CA TYR A 176 -0.63 -3.35 -20.74
C TYR A 176 -1.94 -3.30 -19.94
N ASP A 177 -2.33 -2.12 -19.42
CA ASP A 177 -3.65 -1.91 -18.82
C ASP A 177 -4.77 -2.38 -19.76
N GLU A 178 -4.84 -1.84 -20.98
CA GLU A 178 -5.94 -2.12 -21.91
C GLU A 178 -6.06 -3.62 -22.21
N LYS A 179 -4.92 -4.29 -22.40
CA LYS A 179 -4.86 -5.73 -22.65
C LYS A 179 -5.43 -6.53 -21.47
N ILE A 180 -5.08 -6.15 -20.24
CA ILE A 180 -5.47 -6.84 -19.01
C ILE A 180 -6.94 -6.54 -18.69
N SER A 181 -7.37 -5.29 -18.80
CA SER A 181 -8.77 -4.89 -18.66
C SER A 181 -9.69 -5.65 -19.62
N ASN A 182 -9.28 -5.78 -20.88
CA ASN A 182 -10.00 -6.60 -21.85
C ASN A 182 -10.03 -8.09 -21.48
N TYR A 183 -8.96 -8.62 -20.87
CA TYR A 183 -8.97 -9.98 -20.30
C TYR A 183 -9.98 -10.12 -19.18
N VAL A 184 -10.01 -9.19 -18.21
CA VAL A 184 -10.95 -9.18 -17.09
C VAL A 184 -12.39 -9.21 -17.58
N ILE A 185 -12.75 -8.33 -18.52
CA ILE A 185 -14.11 -8.25 -19.09
C ILE A 185 -14.51 -9.58 -19.73
N ARG A 186 -13.62 -10.21 -20.51
CA ARG A 186 -13.88 -11.51 -21.13
C ARG A 186 -14.08 -12.63 -20.10
N GLN A 187 -13.26 -12.66 -19.04
CA GLN A 187 -13.37 -13.68 -18.00
C GLN A 187 -14.65 -13.50 -17.18
N LYS A 188 -14.97 -12.27 -16.77
CA LYS A 188 -16.20 -11.96 -16.04
C LYS A 188 -17.44 -12.30 -16.87
N LYS A 189 -17.46 -11.97 -18.17
CA LYS A 189 -18.58 -12.36 -19.04
C LYS A 189 -18.74 -13.88 -19.15
N LYS A 190 -17.64 -14.64 -19.16
CA LYS A 190 -17.66 -16.10 -19.34
C LYS A 190 -18.02 -16.86 -18.06
N TYR A 191 -17.57 -16.37 -16.90
CA TYR A 191 -17.61 -17.12 -15.63
C TYR A 191 -18.26 -16.35 -14.46
N GLY A 192 -18.52 -15.05 -14.62
CA GLY A 192 -19.05 -14.19 -13.57
C GLY A 192 -20.57 -14.16 -13.45
N ILE A 193 -21.30 -14.90 -14.29
CA ILE A 193 -22.78 -14.93 -14.34
C ILE A 193 -23.33 -16.30 -13.88
N GLU A 194 -22.56 -17.09 -13.13
CA GLU A 194 -23.16 -18.25 -12.45
C GLU A 194 -23.73 -17.80 -11.11
N ASP A 195 -25.04 -17.50 -11.16
CA ASP A 195 -26.00 -17.29 -10.09
C ASP A 195 -25.71 -18.14 -8.84
N ASP A 196 -25.74 -17.48 -7.68
CA ASP A 196 -25.88 -18.08 -6.35
C ASP A 196 -27.29 -18.69 -6.13
N ASN A 197 -27.92 -19.22 -7.17
CA ASN A 197 -29.14 -20.03 -7.04
C ASN A 197 -28.78 -21.51 -7.00
N LYS A 198 -28.22 -21.96 -5.88
CA LYS A 198 -28.38 -23.34 -5.37
C LYS A 198 -28.17 -23.41 -3.86
#